data_AF-A0A7J5XGK3-F1
#
_entry.id   AF-A0A7J5XGK3-F1
#
_cell.length_a   1.000
_cell.length_b   1.000
_cell.length_c   1.000
_cell.angle_alpha   90.00
_cell.angle_beta   90.00
_cell.angle_gamma   90.00
#
_symmetry.space_group_name_H-M   'P 1'
#
loop_
_entity.id
_entity.type
_entity.pdbx_description
1 polymer ?
#
loop_
_entity_poly.entity_id
_entity_poly.type
_entity_poly.pdbx_seq_one_letter_code
_entity_poly.pdbx_strand_id
1 'polypeptide(L)'
;MAALLLQELEPSEISKLPKTVQNKLEKRNKNSFELTAVRVCLVLASEQHFFEKVKQLAQCQEKLEDVKSLREKNREYESSQERLSSEQTLLSKAKEELEAEKRELLRTLEKRSLQVEHLNGMV
;
A
#
# COMPACT_ATOMS: atom_id res chain seq x y z
N MET A 1 56.82 10.60 14.24
CA MET A 1 56.89 9.17 13.86
C MET A 1 55.50 8.57 14.03
N ALA A 2 54.92 7.97 12.99
CA ALA A 2 53.53 7.53 13.01
C ALA A 2 53.33 6.21 13.79
N ALA A 3 52.22 6.09 14.52
CA ALA A 3 51.97 5.01 15.48
C ALA A 3 52.04 3.59 14.89
N LEU A 4 51.56 3.38 13.66
CA LEU A 4 51.62 2.09 12.97
C LEU A 4 53.05 1.64 12.63
N LEU A 5 53.97 2.58 12.38
CA LEU A 5 55.38 2.24 12.16
C LEU A 5 56.07 1.82 13.47
N LEU A 6 55.63 2.38 14.60
CA LEU A 6 56.13 2.07 15.93
C LEU A 6 55.51 0.81 16.54
N GLN A 7 54.46 0.26 15.92
CA GLN A 7 53.83 -1.00 16.31
C GLN A 7 54.57 -2.21 15.73
N GLU A 8 55.25 -2.03 14.59
CA GLU A 8 55.93 -3.08 13.83
C GLU A 8 57.46 -3.01 13.93
N LEU A 9 58.02 -1.84 14.27
CA LEU A 9 59.46 -1.60 14.33
C LEU A 9 59.80 -0.74 15.55
N GLU A 10 60.91 -1.06 16.23
CA GLU A 10 61.37 -0.23 17.33
C GLU A 10 61.94 1.11 16.82
N PRO A 11 61.85 2.19 17.63
CA PRO A 11 62.40 3.50 17.25
C PRO A 11 63.89 3.44 16.87
N SER A 12 64.63 2.55 17.53
CA SER A 12 66.06 2.33 17.31
C SER A 12 66.33 1.70 15.93
N GLU A 13 65.45 0.83 15.44
CA GLU A 13 65.55 0.17 14.12
C GLU A 13 65.21 1.13 12.99
N ILE A 14 64.17 1.94 13.19
CA ILE A 14 63.77 2.96 12.21
C ILE A 14 64.88 4.00 12.06
N SER A 15 65.51 4.41 13.16
CA SER A 15 66.56 5.43 13.15
C SER A 15 67.83 5.03 12.39
N LYS A 16 68.10 3.72 12.28
CA LYS A 16 69.25 3.15 11.53
C LYS A 16 69.03 3.15 10.01
N LEU A 17 67.80 3.33 9.53
CA LEU A 17 67.49 3.34 8.10
C LEU A 17 67.90 4.67 7.42
N PRO A 18 68.26 4.66 6.13
CA PRO A 18 68.50 5.89 5.38
C PRO A 18 67.28 6.84 5.41
N LYS A 19 67.51 8.15 5.51
CA LYS A 19 66.45 9.19 5.57
C LYS A 19 65.42 9.07 4.44
N THR A 20 65.86 8.71 3.25
CA THR A 20 65.00 8.51 2.07
C THR A 20 64.01 7.37 2.25
N VAL A 21 64.41 6.31 2.97
CA VAL A 21 63.55 5.16 3.28
C VAL A 21 62.57 5.52 4.40
N GLN A 22 63.03 6.22 5.44
CA GLN A 22 62.17 6.74 6.52
C GLN A 22 61.03 7.61 5.95
N ASN A 23 61.33 8.56 5.07
CA ASN A 23 60.33 9.44 4.46
C ASN A 23 59.31 8.67 3.59
N LYS A 24 59.77 7.64 2.85
CA LYS A 24 58.87 6.78 2.06
C LYS A 24 57.95 5.95 2.94
N LEU A 25 58.44 5.44 4.07
CA LEU A 25 57.65 4.70 5.06
C LEU A 25 56.60 5.59 5.71
N GLU A 26 56.97 6.79 6.16
CA GLU A 26 56.01 7.74 6.75
C GLU A 26 54.92 8.15 5.74
N LYS A 27 55.30 8.41 4.48
CA LYS A 27 54.34 8.71 3.41
C LYS A 27 53.39 7.54 3.15
N ARG A 28 53.89 6.30 3.05
CA ARG A 28 53.06 5.12 2.87
C ARG A 28 52.10 4.92 4.05
N ASN A 29 52.58 5.18 5.26
CA ASN A 29 51.76 5.05 6.46
C ASN A 29 50.63 6.08 6.54
N LYS A 30 50.91 7.34 6.17
CA LYS A 30 49.88 8.38 6.03
C LYS A 30 48.81 7.97 5.02
N ASN A 31 49.23 7.50 3.85
CA ASN A 31 48.30 7.03 2.81
C ASN A 31 47.45 5.84 3.31
N SER A 32 48.00 4.95 4.14
CA SER A 32 47.25 3.84 4.73
C SER A 32 46.14 4.32 5.67
N PHE A 33 46.41 5.35 6.48
CA PHE A 33 45.39 5.92 7.38
C PHE A 33 44.28 6.60 6.59
N GLU A 34 44.64 7.38 5.56
CA GLU A 34 43.66 8.02 4.65
C GLU A 34 42.78 6.98 3.96
N LEU A 35 43.36 5.87 3.47
CA LEU A 35 42.61 4.77 2.87
C LEU A 35 41.63 4.14 3.85
N THR A 36 42.05 3.88 5.09
CA THR A 36 41.17 3.35 6.14
C THR A 36 40.03 4.31 6.45
N ALA A 37 40.32 5.60 6.58
CA ALA A 37 39.30 6.63 6.82
C ALA A 37 38.27 6.66 5.68
N VAL A 38 38.73 6.66 4.42
CA VAL A 38 37.85 6.62 3.24
C VAL A 38 37.00 5.35 3.25
N ARG A 39 37.58 4.19 3.57
CA ARG A 39 36.84 2.91 3.63
C ARG A 39 35.75 2.95 4.68
N VAL A 40 36.05 3.45 5.89
CA VAL A 40 35.07 3.59 6.97
C VAL A 40 33.95 4.53 6.54
N CYS A 41 34.28 5.70 5.98
CA CYS A 41 33.30 6.65 5.47
C CYS A 41 32.39 6.02 4.39
N LEU A 42 32.95 5.25 3.46
CA LEU A 42 32.17 4.58 2.41
C LEU A 42 31.20 3.56 3.00
N VAL A 43 31.65 2.75 3.96
CA VAL A 43 30.80 1.77 4.65
C VAL A 43 29.66 2.48 5.35
N LEU A 44 29.95 3.47 6.20
CA LEU A 44 28.94 4.23 6.94
C LEU A 44 27.92 4.90 6.00
N ALA A 45 28.38 5.52 4.91
CA ALA A 45 27.50 6.14 3.93
C ALA A 45 26.59 5.10 3.24
N SER A 46 27.15 3.94 2.88
CA SER A 46 26.40 2.86 2.24
C SER A 46 25.37 2.23 3.18
N GLU A 47 25.71 2.02 4.45
CA GLU A 47 24.80 1.51 5.48
C GLU A 47 23.65 2.49 5.75
N GLN A 48 23.95 3.78 5.86
CA GLN A 48 22.92 4.81 6.04
C GLN A 48 21.96 4.84 4.85
N HIS A 49 22.48 4.79 3.62
CA HIS A 49 21.64 4.76 2.42
C HIS A 49 20.80 3.48 2.35
N PHE A 50 21.37 2.33 2.70
CA PHE A 50 20.64 1.06 2.77
C PHE A 50 19.50 1.12 3.79
N PHE A 51 19.76 1.64 4.99
CA PHE A 51 18.74 1.77 6.04
C PHE A 51 17.57 2.67 5.60
N GLU A 52 17.88 3.79 4.96
CA GLU A 52 16.85 4.69 4.41
C GLU A 52 16.00 3.98 3.34
N LYS A 53 16.62 3.18 2.47
CA LYS A 53 15.90 2.39 1.46
C LYS A 53 15.03 1.29 2.07
N VAL A 54 15.49 0.61 3.12
CA VAL A 54 14.68 -0.36 3.85
C VAL A 54 13.46 0.31 4.49
N LYS A 55 13.63 1.48 5.08
CA LYS A 55 12.53 2.26 5.66
C LYS A 55 11.49 2.67 4.60
N GLN A 56 11.95 3.17 3.45
CA GLN A 56 11.07 3.52 2.32
C GLN A 56 10.33 2.28 1.80
N LEU A 57 11.01 1.13 1.70
CA LEU A 57 10.40 -0.12 1.26
C LEU A 57 9.30 -0.59 2.21
N ALA A 58 9.53 -0.55 3.53
CA ALA A 58 8.54 -0.90 4.54
C ALA A 58 7.28 -0.01 4.43
N GLN A 59 7.46 1.30 4.26
CA GLN A 59 6.34 2.24 4.05
C GLN A 59 5.56 1.96 2.75
N CYS A 60 6.26 1.61 1.67
CA CYS A 60 5.61 1.23 0.42
C CYS A 60 4.81 -0.08 0.55
N GLN A 61 5.31 -1.04 1.32
CA GLN A 61 4.61 -2.30 1.57
C GLN A 61 3.31 -2.09 2.36
N GLU A 62 3.34 -1.24 3.39
CA GLU A 62 2.15 -0.87 4.17
C GLU A 62 1.08 -0.24 3.26
N LYS A 63 1.46 0.79 2.48
CA LYS A 63 0.56 1.44 1.53
C LYS A 63 -0.01 0.49 0.48
N LEU A 64 0.79 -0.48 0.04
CA LEU A 64 0.33 -1.49 -0.92
C LEU A 64 -0.76 -2.38 -0.31
N GLU A 65 -0.64 -2.73 0.96
CA GLU A 65 -1.64 -3.53 1.66
C GLU A 65 -2.95 -2.76 1.85
N ASP A 66 -2.87 -1.46 2.19
CA ASP A 66 -4.04 -0.58 2.23
C ASP A 66 -4.77 -0.53 0.88
N VAL A 67 -4.01 -0.40 -0.23
CA VAL A 67 -4.58 -0.38 -1.58
C VAL A 67 -5.26 -1.71 -1.93
N LYS A 68 -4.70 -2.85 -1.51
CA LYS A 68 -5.37 -4.16 -1.71
C LYS A 68 -6.68 -4.24 -0.94
N SER A 69 -6.67 -3.83 0.34
CA SER A 69 -7.90 -3.83 1.16
C SER A 69 -8.97 -2.91 0.58
N LEU A 70 -8.59 -1.72 0.11
CA LEU A 70 -9.51 -0.80 -0.56
C LEU A 70 -10.05 -1.38 -1.87
N ARG A 71 -9.22 -2.08 -2.65
CA ARG A 71 -9.66 -2.73 -3.88
C ARG A 71 -10.69 -3.83 -3.60
N GLU A 72 -10.49 -4.62 -2.56
CA GLU A 72 -11.44 -5.66 -2.15
C GLU A 72 -12.77 -5.05 -1.71
N LYS A 73 -12.76 -4.02 -0.85
CA LYS A 73 -13.97 -3.28 -0.47
C LYS A 73 -14.69 -2.68 -1.66
N ASN A 74 -13.98 -2.08 -2.62
CA ASN A 74 -14.60 -1.55 -3.83
C ASN A 74 -15.31 -2.65 -4.64
N ARG A 75 -14.71 -3.84 -4.75
CA ARG A 75 -15.33 -4.99 -5.42
C ARG A 75 -16.62 -5.43 -4.72
N GLU A 76 -16.63 -5.44 -3.38
CA GLU A 76 -17.83 -5.73 -2.60
C GLU A 76 -18.92 -4.67 -2.78
N TYR A 77 -18.54 -3.38 -2.84
CA TYR A 77 -19.47 -2.29 -3.11
C TYR A 77 -20.08 -2.39 -4.51
N GLU A 78 -19.27 -2.65 -5.54
CA GLU A 78 -19.75 -2.84 -6.92
C GLU A 78 -20.74 -4.01 -6.99
N SER A 79 -20.42 -5.16 -6.38
CA SER A 79 -21.32 -6.30 -6.33
C SER A 79 -22.62 -5.99 -5.58
N SER A 80 -22.54 -5.24 -4.48
CA SER A 80 -23.72 -4.83 -3.71
C SER A 80 -24.60 -3.84 -4.47
N GLN A 81 -23.98 -2.92 -5.22
CA GLN A 81 -24.68 -1.97 -6.08
C GLN A 81 -25.41 -2.69 -7.22
N GLU A 82 -24.78 -3.66 -7.87
CA GLU A 82 -25.38 -4.46 -8.94
C GLU A 82 -26.60 -5.26 -8.42
N ARG A 83 -26.46 -5.88 -7.24
CA ARG A 83 -27.56 -6.58 -6.56
C ARG A 83 -28.73 -5.64 -6.26
N LEU A 84 -28.45 -4.48 -5.69
CA LEU A 84 -29.49 -3.49 -5.36
C LEU A 84 -30.20 -2.99 -6.61
N SER A 85 -29.47 -2.71 -7.70
CA SER A 85 -30.06 -2.31 -8.98
C SER A 85 -30.98 -3.39 -9.56
N SER A 86 -30.56 -4.66 -9.45
CA SER A 86 -31.36 -5.80 -9.90
C SER A 86 -32.64 -5.94 -9.07
N GLU A 87 -32.53 -5.83 -7.74
CA GLU A 87 -33.67 -5.89 -6.83
C GLU A 87 -34.65 -4.74 -7.05
N GLN A 88 -34.16 -3.52 -7.27
CA GLN A 88 -34.99 -2.36 -7.59
C GLN A 88 -35.79 -2.56 -8.89
N THR A 89 -35.18 -3.20 -9.89
CA THR A 89 -35.85 -3.55 -11.15
C THR A 89 -36.96 -4.58 -10.92
N LEU A 90 -36.70 -5.62 -10.13
CA LEU A 90 -37.70 -6.63 -9.77
C LEU A 90 -38.85 -6.04 -8.97
N LEU A 91 -38.55 -5.18 -7.99
CA LEU A 91 -39.55 -4.51 -7.17
C LEU A 91 -40.45 -3.60 -8.01
N SER A 92 -39.89 -2.90 -8.99
CA SER A 92 -40.66 -2.06 -9.91
C SER A 92 -41.66 -2.88 -10.74
N LYS A 93 -41.23 -4.04 -11.27
CA LYS A 93 -42.12 -4.96 -11.99
C LYS A 93 -43.22 -5.51 -11.10
N ALA A 94 -42.89 -5.98 -9.91
CA ALA A 94 -43.88 -6.50 -8.95
C ALA A 94 -44.92 -5.43 -8.56
N LYS A 95 -44.48 -4.17 -8.43
CA LYS A 95 -45.39 -3.04 -8.17
C LYS A 95 -46.35 -2.82 -9.35
N GLU A 96 -45.86 -2.83 -10.58
CA GLU A 96 -46.71 -2.67 -11.77
C GLU A 96 -47.75 -3.79 -11.90
N GLU A 97 -47.36 -5.04 -11.62
CA GLU A 97 -48.25 -6.20 -11.60
C GLU A 97 -49.35 -6.04 -10.55
N LEU A 98 -49.00 -5.63 -9.32
CA LEU A 98 -49.96 -5.40 -8.25
C LEU A 98 -50.91 -4.24 -8.57
N GLU A 99 -50.42 -3.17 -9.19
CA GLU A 99 -51.27 -2.07 -9.66
C GLU A 99 -52.22 -2.50 -10.78
N ALA A 100 -51.78 -3.40 -11.67
CA ALA A 100 -52.63 -3.98 -12.70
C ALA A 100 -53.75 -4.85 -12.08
N GLU A 101 -53.40 -5.74 -11.14
CA GLU A 101 -54.37 -6.57 -10.43
C GLU A 101 -55.39 -5.71 -9.66
N LYS A 102 -54.91 -4.68 -8.94
CA LYS A 102 -55.79 -3.74 -8.22
C LYS A 102 -56.79 -3.07 -9.16
N ARG A 103 -56.36 -2.63 -10.35
CA ARG A 103 -57.26 -2.02 -11.35
C ARG A 103 -58.32 -3.01 -11.83
N GLU A 104 -57.94 -4.26 -12.06
CA GLU A 104 -58.88 -5.29 -12.51
C GLU A 104 -59.90 -5.68 -11.43
N LEU A 105 -59.46 -5.78 -10.18
CA LEU A 105 -60.34 -6.00 -9.03
C LEU A 105 -61.33 -4.86 -8.85
N LEU A 106 -60.90 -3.59 -9.01
CA LEU A 106 -61.80 -2.44 -8.95
C LEU A 106 -62.86 -2.48 -10.06
N ARG A 107 -62.47 -2.77 -11.31
CA ARG A 107 -63.43 -2.94 -12.42
C ARG A 107 -64.43 -4.06 -12.13
N THR A 108 -63.95 -5.17 -11.58
CA THR A 108 -64.80 -6.31 -11.23
C THR A 108 -65.76 -5.97 -10.10
N LEU A 109 -65.29 -5.25 -9.08
CA LEU A 109 -66.11 -4.78 -7.96
C LEU A 109 -67.21 -3.85 -8.45
N GLU A 110 -66.88 -2.84 -9.26
CA GLU A 110 -67.84 -1.89 -9.82
C GLU A 110 -68.93 -2.59 -10.63
N LYS A 111 -68.56 -3.55 -11.50
CA LYS A 111 -69.53 -4.38 -12.24
C LYS A 111 -70.46 -5.15 -11.31
N ARG A 112 -69.95 -5.77 -10.24
CA ARG A 112 -70.77 -6.52 -9.27
C ARG A 112 -71.67 -5.59 -8.45
N SER A 113 -71.17 -4.44 -8.03
CA SER A 113 -71.96 -3.43 -7.32
C SER A 113 -73.17 -2.98 -8.15
N LEU A 114 -72.96 -2.67 -9.43
CA LEU A 114 -74.05 -2.32 -10.35
C LEU A 114 -75.07 -3.46 -10.52
N GLN A 115 -74.60 -4.72 -10.59
CA GLN A 115 -75.50 -5.88 -10.66
C GLN A 115 -76.34 -6.02 -9.39
N VAL A 116 -75.76 -5.81 -8.22
CA VAL A 116 -76.49 -5.84 -6.93
C VAL A 116 -77.51 -4.71 -6.84
N GLU A 117 -77.15 -3.50 -7.25
CA GLU A 117 -78.08 -2.36 -7.31
C GLU A 117 -79.26 -2.65 -8.24
N HIS A 118 -78.99 -3.22 -9.42
CA HIS A 118 -80.04 -3.61 -10.35
C HIS A 118 -80.99 -4.65 -9.74
N LEU A 119 -80.46 -5.69 -9.10
CA LEU A 119 -81.27 -6.72 -8.44
C LEU A 119 -82.09 -6.16 -7.28
N ASN A 120 -81.51 -5.29 -6.45
CA ASN A 120 -82.20 -4.68 -5.32
C ASN A 120 -83.25 -3.65 -5.75
N GLY A 121 -83.10 -3.02 -6.92
CA GLY A 121 -84.12 -2.13 -7.50
C GLY A 121 -85.27 -2.85 -8.22
N MET A 122 -85.17 -4.18 -8.39
CA MET A 122 -86.20 -5.03 -9.00
C MET A 122 -87.08 -5.77 -7.98
N VAL A 123 -86.77 -5.64 -6.68
CA VAL A 123 -87.52 -6.21 -5.53
C VAL A 123 -88.27 -5.08 -4.82
#